data_AF-A0A7W7ZKX0-F1
#
_entry.id   AF-A0A7W7ZKX0-F1
#
_cell.length_a   1.000
_cell.length_b   1.000
_cell.length_c   1.000
_cell.angle_alpha   90.00
_cell.angle_beta   90.00
_cell.angle_gamma   90.00
#
_symmetry.space_group_name_H-M   'P 1'
#
loop_
_entity.id
_entity.type
_entity.pdbx_description
1 polymer ?
#
loop_
_entity_poly.entity_id
_entity_poly.type
_entity_poly.pdbx_seq_one_letter_code
_entity_poly.pdbx_strand_id
1 'polypeptide(L)'
;MSHLSRLIRIATAGATAAVFATAIHAQVPVPPNATLVASGLNGPRGLAFGPDGVLYVAEAGAGGKLSTAGACTQVAAPVGPYTGGTTARISKIKDGKTSVVTSGLPSTVDAMGDVIGVADIAFLDGDLYALVSGGGCSHGNPTLPNGVVRVNLKSGKWDYISDLSLAIAEHPPAYNTYNDFEPDGVPTSIVAEDGALFAVEPNHAQVFHIKADGATKLTYDFSYPFADVTPTSIAFREGNMYL
;
A
#
# COMPACT_ATOMS: atom_id res chain seq x y z
N MET A 1 46.16 8.99 -71.68
CA MET A 1 44.78 9.46 -71.93
C MET A 1 43.80 8.35 -71.56
N SER A 2 43.27 8.39 -70.34
CA SER A 2 41.90 7.95 -70.00
C SER A 2 41.64 8.36 -68.54
N HIS A 3 40.62 9.20 -68.36
CA HIS A 3 40.24 9.80 -67.09
C HIS A 3 39.43 8.80 -66.26
N LEU A 4 39.89 8.45 -65.05
CA LEU A 4 39.03 7.87 -64.01
C LEU A 4 38.45 9.00 -63.16
N SER A 5 37.13 9.17 -63.26
CA SER A 5 36.30 10.08 -62.48
C SER A 5 36.25 9.64 -61.01
N ARG A 6 36.63 10.55 -60.11
CA ARG A 6 36.43 10.41 -58.66
C ARG A 6 34.96 10.69 -58.32
N LEU A 7 34.25 9.69 -57.80
CA LEU A 7 32.96 9.88 -57.14
C LEU A 7 33.19 10.22 -55.67
N ILE A 8 32.89 11.46 -55.29
CA ILE A 8 32.83 11.90 -53.88
C ILE A 8 31.48 11.45 -53.34
N ARG A 9 31.48 10.52 -52.36
CA ARG A 9 30.30 10.20 -51.56
C ARG A 9 30.23 11.17 -50.38
N ILE A 10 29.34 12.15 -50.46
CA ILE A 10 28.95 12.98 -49.31
C ILE A 10 28.00 12.12 -48.47
N ALA A 11 28.45 11.66 -47.30
CA ALA A 11 27.58 11.09 -46.28
C ALA A 11 27.03 12.24 -45.43
N THR A 12 25.77 12.60 -45.64
CA THR A 12 25.04 13.50 -44.75
C THR A 12 24.68 12.74 -43.46
N ALA A 13 25.40 13.02 -42.37
CA ALA A 13 24.99 12.61 -41.04
C ALA A 13 23.80 13.47 -40.60
N GLY A 14 22.58 12.97 -40.76
CA GLY A 14 21.38 13.56 -40.18
C GLY A 14 21.36 13.29 -38.67
N ALA A 15 21.69 14.29 -37.86
CA ALA A 15 21.45 14.22 -36.41
C ALA A 15 19.96 14.46 -36.15
N THR A 16 19.20 13.39 -35.93
CA THR A 16 17.85 13.48 -35.37
C THR A 16 17.95 13.77 -33.88
N ALA A 17 17.76 15.03 -33.50
CA ALA A 17 17.55 15.39 -32.10
C ALA A 17 16.20 14.81 -31.65
N ALA A 18 16.24 13.75 -30.84
CA ALA A 18 15.05 13.25 -30.15
C ALA A 18 14.60 14.30 -29.13
N VAL A 19 13.51 15.00 -29.43
CA VAL A 19 12.83 15.86 -28.48
C VAL A 19 12.09 14.94 -27.50
N PHE A 20 12.65 14.74 -26.31
CA PHE A 20 11.91 14.15 -25.19
C PHE A 20 10.89 15.19 -24.72
N ALA A 21 9.63 15.04 -25.15
CA ALA A 21 8.52 15.74 -24.53
C ALA A 21 8.36 15.20 -23.10
N THR A 22 8.88 15.93 -22.12
CA THR A 22 8.52 15.70 -20.72
C THR A 22 7.03 15.95 -20.60
N ALA A 23 6.28 14.91 -20.20
CA ALA A 23 4.89 15.08 -19.82
C ALA A 23 4.86 16.02 -18.59
N ILE A 24 4.59 17.30 -18.84
CA ILE A 24 4.24 18.25 -17.79
C ILE A 24 2.88 17.77 -17.28
N HIS A 25 2.88 16.98 -16.21
CA HIS A 25 1.67 16.72 -15.46
C HIS A 25 1.17 18.09 -15.00
N ALA A 26 0.05 18.55 -15.54
CA ALA A 26 -0.58 19.77 -15.09
C ALA A 26 -0.91 19.59 -13.61
N GLN A 27 -0.12 20.23 -12.74
CA GLN A 27 -0.43 20.25 -11.31
C GLN A 27 -1.73 21.05 -11.16
N VAL A 28 -2.81 20.36 -10.83
CA VAL A 28 -4.06 21.02 -10.47
C VAL A 28 -3.75 21.96 -9.31
N PRO A 29 -4.02 23.27 -9.42
CA PRO A 29 -3.71 24.21 -8.36
C PRO A 29 -4.46 23.81 -7.09
N VAL A 30 -3.75 23.84 -5.97
CA VAL A 30 -4.33 23.63 -4.64
C VAL A 30 -5.49 24.63 -4.46
N PRO A 31 -6.65 24.21 -3.94
CA PRO A 31 -7.77 25.12 -3.68
C PRO A 31 -7.31 26.35 -2.90
N PRO A 32 -7.81 27.57 -3.19
CA PRO A 32 -7.33 28.81 -2.56
C PRO A 32 -7.42 28.84 -1.02
N ASN A 33 -8.29 27.99 -0.45
CA ASN A 33 -8.52 27.82 0.98
C ASN A 33 -7.80 26.62 1.60
N ALA A 34 -6.99 25.88 0.84
CA ALA A 34 -6.16 24.80 1.36
C ALA A 34 -4.79 25.33 1.78
N THR A 35 -4.29 24.81 2.91
CA THR A 35 -2.95 25.11 3.44
C THR A 35 -2.13 23.82 3.44
N LEU A 36 -0.89 23.90 2.95
CA LEU A 36 0.06 22.80 3.07
C LEU A 36 0.43 22.61 4.55
N VAL A 37 0.02 21.49 5.14
CA VAL A 37 0.29 21.17 6.56
C VAL A 37 1.57 20.37 6.77
N ALA A 38 2.03 19.62 5.77
CA ALA A 38 3.27 18.84 5.77
C ALA A 38 3.71 18.48 4.34
N SER A 39 5.02 18.30 4.15
CA SER A 39 5.63 17.77 2.92
C SER A 39 6.76 16.80 3.25
N GLY A 40 7.31 16.11 2.24
CA GLY A 40 8.39 15.13 2.44
C GLY A 40 7.95 13.79 3.04
N LEU A 41 6.64 13.50 3.00
CA LEU A 41 6.08 12.20 3.37
C LEU A 41 6.43 11.15 2.30
N ASN A 42 6.61 9.90 2.71
CA ASN A 42 7.06 8.78 1.88
C ASN A 42 5.87 7.90 1.49
N GLY A 43 5.16 8.34 0.45
CA GLY A 43 3.93 7.68 -0.01
C GLY A 43 2.82 7.72 1.06
N PRO A 44 2.32 8.91 1.46
CA PRO A 44 1.22 9.00 2.41
C PRO A 44 -0.01 8.23 1.88
N ARG A 45 -0.67 7.49 2.76
CA ARG A 45 -1.88 6.70 2.50
C ARG A 45 -2.97 7.15 3.48
N GLY A 46 -3.36 6.29 4.42
CA GLY A 46 -4.33 6.60 5.46
C GLY A 46 -3.91 7.71 6.43
N LEU A 47 -4.92 8.40 6.95
CA LEU A 47 -4.81 9.55 7.83
C LEU A 47 -5.80 9.40 8.98
N ALA A 48 -5.35 9.63 10.21
CA ALA A 48 -6.22 9.62 11.38
C ALA A 48 -5.82 10.71 12.37
N PHE A 49 -6.80 11.39 12.95
CA PHE A 49 -6.58 12.20 14.14
C PHE A 49 -6.55 11.30 15.37
N GLY A 50 -5.49 11.41 16.17
CA GLY A 50 -5.40 10.72 17.44
C GLY A 50 -6.29 11.36 18.51
N PRO A 51 -6.48 10.68 19.66
CA PRO A 51 -7.21 11.23 20.81
C PRO A 51 -6.51 12.47 21.42
N ASP A 52 -5.24 12.70 21.07
CA ASP A 52 -4.46 13.89 21.39
C ASP A 52 -4.70 15.07 20.42
N GLY A 53 -5.58 14.90 19.43
CA GLY A 53 -5.88 15.88 18.39
C GLY A 53 -4.78 16.04 17.33
N VAL A 54 -3.75 15.19 17.35
CA VAL A 54 -2.63 15.25 16.40
C VAL A 54 -2.97 14.42 15.15
N LEU A 55 -2.56 14.89 13.98
CA LEU A 55 -2.71 14.14 12.73
C LEU A 55 -1.61 13.09 12.61
N TYR A 56 -1.99 11.83 12.45
CA TYR A 56 -1.10 10.71 12.14
C TYR A 56 -1.26 10.31 10.68
N VAL A 57 -0.18 9.84 10.06
CA VAL A 57 -0.12 9.51 8.63
C VAL A 57 0.55 8.18 8.44
N ALA A 58 -0.16 7.23 7.83
CA ALA A 58 0.39 6.01 7.29
C ALA A 58 1.23 6.34 6.04
N GLU A 59 2.42 5.75 5.94
CA GLU A 59 3.33 5.98 4.82
C GLU A 59 3.79 4.63 4.25
N ALA A 60 3.52 4.42 2.96
CA ALA A 60 3.80 3.18 2.23
C ALA A 60 5.30 2.85 2.17
N GLY A 61 6.17 3.84 2.31
CA GLY A 61 7.61 3.62 2.24
C GLY A 61 8.14 3.75 0.81
N ALA A 62 9.20 3.02 0.51
CA ALA A 62 9.91 3.04 -0.77
C ALA A 62 10.12 1.64 -1.37
N GLY A 63 9.45 0.62 -0.83
CA GLY A 63 9.69 -0.79 -1.15
C GLY A 63 11.04 -1.27 -0.65
N GLY A 64 11.64 -2.19 -1.40
CA GLY A 64 13.00 -2.66 -1.19
C GLY A 64 13.53 -3.46 -2.36
N LYS A 65 14.48 -4.36 -2.11
CA LYS A 65 15.13 -5.18 -3.15
C LYS A 65 15.08 -6.68 -2.83
N LEU A 66 14.47 -7.06 -1.71
CA LEU A 66 14.37 -8.46 -1.33
C LEU A 66 13.37 -9.14 -2.26
N SER A 67 13.79 -10.20 -2.92
CA SER A 67 12.93 -11.03 -3.76
C SER A 67 12.77 -12.40 -3.13
N THR A 68 11.57 -12.92 -3.23
CA THR A 68 11.12 -14.25 -2.80
C THR A 68 10.67 -15.10 -4.00
N ALA A 69 10.99 -14.66 -5.22
CA ALA A 69 10.67 -15.41 -6.43
C ALA A 69 11.24 -16.84 -6.34
N GLY A 70 10.37 -17.84 -6.54
CA GLY A 70 10.71 -19.25 -6.39
C GLY A 70 10.54 -19.83 -4.98
N ALA A 71 10.21 -19.01 -3.97
CA ALA A 71 9.93 -19.47 -2.60
C ALA A 71 8.42 -19.65 -2.31
N CYS A 72 7.56 -18.95 -3.05
CA CYS A 72 6.10 -18.98 -2.90
C CYS A 72 5.43 -18.55 -4.20
N THR A 73 4.09 -18.65 -4.25
CA THR A 73 3.29 -18.08 -5.35
C THR A 73 3.57 -16.57 -5.44
N GLN A 74 3.74 -16.08 -6.67
CA GLN A 74 4.00 -14.67 -6.94
C GLN A 74 2.84 -14.10 -7.74
N VAL A 75 2.65 -12.79 -7.64
CA VAL A 75 1.78 -12.06 -8.57
C VAL A 75 2.31 -12.21 -9.99
N ALA A 76 1.42 -12.48 -10.94
CA ALA A 76 1.79 -12.64 -12.34
C ALA A 76 2.16 -11.29 -12.99
N ALA A 77 2.90 -11.36 -14.10
CA ALA A 77 3.16 -10.19 -14.94
C ALA A 77 1.83 -9.63 -15.52
N PRO A 78 1.71 -8.31 -15.72
CA PRO A 78 2.77 -7.30 -15.63
C PRO A 78 2.98 -6.69 -14.24
N VAL A 79 2.12 -6.99 -13.26
CA VAL A 79 2.16 -6.36 -11.94
C VAL A 79 3.30 -6.92 -11.10
N GLY A 80 3.44 -8.24 -11.05
CA GLY A 80 4.55 -8.89 -10.35
C GLY A 80 5.77 -9.18 -11.22
N PRO A 81 6.86 -9.71 -10.61
CA PRO A 81 7.00 -9.96 -9.18
C PRO A 81 7.27 -8.68 -8.39
N TYR A 82 6.94 -8.72 -7.10
CA TYR A 82 7.21 -7.63 -6.18
C TYR A 82 8.59 -7.77 -5.54
N THR A 83 9.12 -6.68 -4.98
CA THR A 83 10.31 -6.71 -4.12
C THR A 83 10.12 -5.95 -2.82
N GLY A 84 10.51 -6.58 -1.72
CA GLY A 84 10.23 -6.13 -0.36
C GLY A 84 11.39 -5.46 0.35
N GLY A 85 11.05 -4.76 1.42
CA GLY A 85 11.94 -4.18 2.43
C GLY A 85 11.13 -3.63 3.61
N THR A 86 11.81 -3.02 4.58
CA THR A 86 11.17 -2.48 5.79
C THR A 86 11.27 -0.95 5.85
N THR A 87 10.68 -0.28 4.86
CA THR A 87 10.79 1.18 4.69
C THR A 87 9.49 1.94 4.98
N ALA A 88 8.39 1.22 5.24
CA ALA A 88 7.13 1.82 5.62
C ALA A 88 7.20 2.36 7.05
N ARG A 89 6.40 3.38 7.33
CA ARG A 89 6.45 4.11 8.60
C ARG A 89 5.12 4.77 8.91
N ILE A 90 5.03 5.34 10.11
CA ILE A 90 3.96 6.26 10.49
C ILE A 90 4.61 7.54 10.98
N SER A 91 4.11 8.68 10.48
CA SER A 91 4.49 10.00 10.98
C SER A 91 3.33 10.65 11.70
N LYS A 92 3.65 11.65 12.53
CA LYS A 92 2.67 12.58 13.09
C LYS A 92 3.02 14.01 12.74
N ILE A 93 2.00 14.83 12.56
CA ILE A 93 2.08 16.24 12.22
C ILE A 93 1.44 17.04 13.35
N LYS A 94 2.26 17.78 14.07
CA LYS A 94 1.81 18.65 15.17
C LYS A 94 2.40 20.03 14.98
N ASP A 95 1.56 21.06 15.02
CA ASP A 95 1.98 22.46 14.87
C ASP A 95 2.83 22.70 13.60
N GLY A 96 2.45 22.05 12.49
CA GLY A 96 3.17 22.10 11.21
C GLY A 96 4.50 21.33 11.17
N LYS A 97 4.86 20.62 12.25
CA LYS A 97 6.08 19.82 12.33
C LYS A 97 5.79 18.33 12.16
N THR A 98 6.42 17.72 11.16
CA THR A 98 6.42 16.27 10.95
C THR A 98 7.46 15.59 11.84
N SER A 99 7.10 14.48 12.46
CA SER A 99 8.02 13.59 13.18
C SER A 99 7.61 12.13 13.00
N VAL A 100 8.59 11.23 12.87
CA VAL A 100 8.34 9.78 12.74
C VAL A 100 7.90 9.23 14.09
N VAL A 101 6.80 8.48 14.10
CA VAL A 101 6.26 7.75 15.26
C VAL A 101 6.86 6.36 15.32
N THR A 102 6.84 5.64 14.20
CA THR A 102 7.44 4.32 14.06
C THR A 102 7.93 4.11 12.63
N SER A 103 8.88 3.20 12.43
CA SER A 103 9.44 2.83 11.14
C SER A 103 9.85 1.36 11.15
N GLY A 104 10.34 0.85 10.01
CA GLY A 104 10.74 -0.55 9.91
C GLY A 104 9.57 -1.49 9.68
N LEU A 105 8.42 -0.96 9.24
CA LEU A 105 7.27 -1.77 8.84
C LEU A 105 7.44 -2.26 7.40
N PRO A 106 6.82 -3.40 7.04
CA PRO A 106 6.90 -3.95 5.68
C PRO A 106 6.47 -2.95 4.61
N SER A 107 7.25 -2.92 3.54
CA SER A 107 7.04 -2.13 2.33
C SER A 107 7.45 -2.97 1.15
N THR A 108 6.77 -2.80 0.03
CA THR A 108 7.05 -3.51 -1.21
C THR A 108 6.89 -2.58 -2.40
N VAL A 109 7.52 -2.94 -3.51
CA VAL A 109 7.36 -2.27 -4.81
C VAL A 109 7.04 -3.32 -5.86
N ASP A 110 6.02 -3.05 -6.67
CA ASP A 110 5.62 -3.93 -7.77
C ASP A 110 6.51 -3.71 -9.02
N ALA A 111 6.33 -4.53 -10.06
CA ALA A 111 7.11 -4.42 -11.29
C ALA A 111 6.76 -3.17 -12.13
N MET A 112 5.66 -2.49 -11.80
CA MET A 112 5.20 -1.26 -12.44
C MET A 112 5.68 0.01 -11.70
N GLY A 113 6.25 -0.14 -10.50
CA GLY A 113 6.79 0.93 -9.66
C GLY A 113 5.82 1.46 -8.60
N ASP A 114 4.65 0.85 -8.39
CA ASP A 114 3.79 1.21 -7.26
C ASP A 114 4.37 0.66 -5.95
N VAL A 115 4.21 1.44 -4.88
CA VAL A 115 4.75 1.13 -3.56
C VAL A 115 3.61 0.92 -2.57
N ILE A 116 3.66 -0.22 -1.88
CA ILE A 116 2.68 -0.61 -0.86
C ILE A 116 3.41 -0.77 0.47
N GLY A 117 2.75 -0.42 1.58
CA GLY A 117 3.33 -0.51 2.92
C GLY A 117 2.26 -0.38 3.98
N VAL A 118 2.36 0.60 4.89
CA VAL A 118 1.23 0.91 5.76
C VAL A 118 0.14 1.57 4.93
N ALA A 119 -1.00 0.89 4.78
CA ALA A 119 -2.12 1.37 3.98
C ALA A 119 -3.01 2.33 4.77
N ASP A 120 -3.29 2.02 6.03
CA ASP A 120 -4.20 2.81 6.85
C ASP A 120 -3.90 2.66 8.34
N ILE A 121 -4.48 3.55 9.16
CA ILE A 121 -4.31 3.58 10.61
C ILE A 121 -5.63 3.88 11.31
N ALA A 122 -5.83 3.26 12.47
CA ALA A 122 -6.99 3.53 13.33
C ALA A 122 -6.55 3.62 14.80
N PHE A 123 -7.29 4.40 15.56
CA PHE A 123 -7.18 4.42 17.02
C PHE A 123 -8.29 3.56 17.62
N LEU A 124 -7.92 2.64 18.50
CA LEU A 124 -8.85 1.80 19.27
C LEU A 124 -8.43 1.87 20.74
N ASP A 125 -9.34 2.30 21.61
CA ASP A 125 -9.11 2.45 23.06
C ASP A 125 -7.85 3.27 23.42
N GLY A 126 -7.48 4.23 22.56
CA GLY A 126 -6.31 5.09 22.71
C GLY A 126 -5.00 4.53 22.16
N ASP A 127 -4.97 3.27 21.75
CA ASP A 127 -3.84 2.65 21.07
C ASP A 127 -3.89 2.91 19.56
N LEU A 128 -2.73 3.12 18.94
CA LEU A 128 -2.58 3.27 17.50
C LEU A 128 -2.38 1.89 16.86
N TYR A 129 -3.23 1.55 15.91
CA TYR A 129 -3.11 0.36 15.06
C TYR A 129 -2.82 0.77 13.62
N ALA A 130 -2.04 -0.05 12.94
CA ALA A 130 -1.65 0.17 11.55
C ALA A 130 -1.92 -1.08 10.71
N LEU A 131 -2.56 -0.87 9.57
CA LEU A 131 -2.81 -1.88 8.56
C LEU A 131 -1.61 -1.95 7.62
N VAL A 132 -0.89 -3.08 7.67
CA VAL A 132 0.25 -3.38 6.82
C VAL A 132 -0.23 -4.16 5.59
N SER A 133 0.08 -3.61 4.42
CA SER A 133 -0.30 -4.12 3.09
C SER A 133 0.92 -4.44 2.21
N GLY A 134 2.13 -4.06 2.65
CA GLY A 134 3.39 -4.40 1.97
C GLY A 134 4.11 -5.63 2.53
N GLY A 135 3.47 -6.41 3.38
CA GLY A 135 4.01 -7.63 3.99
C GLY A 135 3.66 -8.89 3.21
N GLY A 136 4.29 -10.01 3.54
CA GLY A 136 3.98 -11.30 2.93
C GLY A 136 5.05 -11.84 1.99
N CYS A 137 4.93 -13.12 1.65
CA CYS A 137 5.92 -13.78 0.80
C CYS A 137 5.83 -13.28 -0.64
N SER A 138 4.64 -13.10 -1.22
CA SER A 138 4.47 -12.55 -2.56
C SER A 138 5.04 -11.14 -2.71
N HIS A 139 5.07 -10.38 -1.61
CA HIS A 139 5.60 -9.02 -1.51
C HIS A 139 7.10 -8.92 -1.19
N GLY A 140 7.80 -10.04 -1.05
CA GLY A 140 9.23 -10.05 -0.73
C GLY A 140 9.55 -9.83 0.76
N ASN A 141 8.59 -10.04 1.65
CA ASN A 141 8.71 -9.88 3.11
C ASN A 141 8.25 -11.16 3.86
N PRO A 142 8.93 -12.32 3.69
CA PRO A 142 8.40 -13.64 4.06
C PRO A 142 8.25 -13.88 5.57
N THR A 143 8.82 -13.03 6.42
CA THR A 143 8.72 -13.13 7.88
C THR A 143 7.81 -12.08 8.50
N LEU A 144 7.23 -11.20 7.68
CA LEU A 144 6.37 -10.10 8.11
C LEU A 144 5.16 -10.03 7.16
N PRO A 145 4.10 -10.83 7.42
CA PRO A 145 2.91 -10.90 6.57
C PRO A 145 2.08 -9.61 6.61
N ASN A 146 1.16 -9.47 5.65
CA ASN A 146 0.12 -8.45 5.71
C ASN A 146 -0.74 -8.66 6.94
N GLY A 147 -1.16 -7.57 7.58
CA GLY A 147 -1.80 -7.68 8.88
C GLY A 147 -1.98 -6.39 9.62
N VAL A 148 -2.30 -6.53 10.91
CA VAL A 148 -2.47 -5.40 11.83
C VAL A 148 -1.37 -5.43 12.86
N VAL A 149 -0.73 -4.28 13.07
CA VAL A 149 0.23 -4.07 14.15
C VAL A 149 -0.27 -3.01 15.12
N ARG A 150 0.06 -3.14 16.40
CA ARG A 150 -0.17 -2.12 17.42
C ARG A 150 1.12 -1.37 17.68
N VAL A 151 1.06 -0.05 17.64
CA VAL A 151 2.22 0.84 17.80
C VAL A 151 2.24 1.48 19.17
N ASN A 152 3.33 1.28 19.91
CA ASN A 152 3.58 1.96 21.16
C ASN A 152 4.06 3.40 20.88
N LEU A 153 3.17 4.38 21.07
CA LEU A 153 3.42 5.79 20.77
C LEU A 153 4.61 6.42 21.52
N LYS A 154 5.04 5.84 22.64
CA LYS A 154 6.17 6.37 23.43
C LYS A 154 7.53 5.88 22.92
N SER A 155 7.61 4.59 22.58
CA SER A 155 8.86 3.95 22.17
C SER A 155 9.02 3.83 20.66
N GLY A 156 7.93 3.97 19.91
CA GLY A 156 7.90 3.71 18.47
C GLY A 156 8.02 2.24 18.09
N LYS A 157 8.07 1.33 19.07
CA LYS A 157 8.03 -0.12 18.83
C LYS A 157 6.61 -0.55 18.48
N TRP A 158 6.50 -1.68 17.80
CA TRP A 158 5.21 -2.25 17.44
C TRP A 158 5.18 -3.75 17.76
N ASP A 159 3.99 -4.22 18.06
CA ASP A 159 3.66 -5.63 18.25
C ASP A 159 2.76 -6.07 17.09
N TYR A 160 3.00 -7.27 16.56
CA TYR A 160 2.14 -7.85 15.53
C TYR A 160 0.89 -8.44 16.19
N ILE A 161 -0.30 -8.06 15.70
CA ILE A 161 -1.58 -8.39 16.33
C ILE A 161 -2.33 -9.44 15.52
N SER A 162 -2.41 -9.29 14.21
CA SER A 162 -3.16 -10.22 13.34
C SER A 162 -2.44 -10.42 12.02
N ASP A 163 -2.40 -11.68 11.59
CA ASP A 163 -1.93 -12.11 10.27
C ASP A 163 -3.11 -12.17 9.30
N LEU A 164 -3.20 -11.19 8.40
CA LEU A 164 -4.25 -11.16 7.38
C LEU A 164 -3.86 -11.98 6.14
N SER A 165 -2.57 -12.11 5.81
CA SER A 165 -2.12 -13.03 4.76
C SER A 165 -2.64 -14.45 5.04
N LEU A 166 -2.48 -14.93 6.27
CA LEU A 166 -3.00 -16.23 6.70
C LEU A 166 -4.53 -16.28 6.67
N ALA A 167 -5.20 -15.24 7.18
CA ALA A 167 -6.65 -15.21 7.21
C ALA A 167 -7.27 -15.28 5.80
N ILE A 168 -6.67 -14.61 4.82
CA ILE A 168 -7.08 -14.66 3.41
C ILE A 168 -6.86 -16.06 2.84
N ALA A 169 -5.68 -16.64 3.06
CA ALA A 169 -5.35 -17.99 2.57
C ALA A 169 -6.29 -19.07 3.15
N GLU A 170 -6.74 -18.92 4.40
CA GLU A 170 -7.69 -19.82 5.07
C GLU A 170 -9.15 -19.61 4.61
N HIS A 171 -9.46 -18.46 4.01
CA HIS A 171 -10.80 -18.09 3.57
C HIS A 171 -10.80 -17.68 2.10
N PRO A 172 -10.62 -18.62 1.15
CA PRO A 172 -10.69 -18.29 -0.27
C PRO A 172 -12.08 -17.72 -0.64
N PRO A 173 -12.15 -16.69 -1.52
CA PRO A 173 -13.41 -16.07 -1.89
C PRO A 173 -14.33 -17.04 -2.64
N ALA A 174 -15.63 -16.88 -2.42
CA ALA A 174 -16.67 -17.71 -3.03
C ALA A 174 -16.64 -17.69 -4.57
N TYR A 175 -16.32 -16.54 -5.18
CA TYR A 175 -15.99 -16.46 -6.60
C TYR A 175 -14.51 -16.15 -6.79
N ASN A 176 -13.81 -17.08 -7.43
CA ASN A 176 -12.38 -16.99 -7.66
C ASN A 176 -12.08 -16.97 -9.16
N THR A 177 -11.76 -15.80 -9.68
CA THR A 177 -11.06 -15.65 -10.96
C THR A 177 -9.56 -15.79 -10.70
N TYR A 178 -9.08 -17.05 -10.64
CA TYR A 178 -7.74 -17.47 -10.19
C TYR A 178 -6.51 -16.72 -10.75
N ASN A 179 -6.67 -15.83 -11.73
CA ASN A 179 -5.58 -15.15 -12.40
C ASN A 179 -5.34 -13.70 -11.93
N ASP A 180 -6.18 -13.14 -11.04
CA ASP A 180 -6.13 -11.72 -10.65
C ASP A 180 -5.87 -11.48 -9.14
N PHE A 181 -5.54 -12.53 -8.38
CA PHE A 181 -5.32 -12.42 -6.93
C PHE A 181 -3.85 -12.28 -6.52
N GLU A 182 -3.64 -11.38 -5.57
CA GLU A 182 -2.42 -11.18 -4.80
C GLU A 182 -2.40 -12.22 -3.66
N PRO A 183 -1.45 -13.17 -3.61
CA PRO A 183 -1.50 -14.28 -2.66
C PRO A 183 -1.54 -13.92 -1.16
N ASP A 184 -0.94 -12.80 -0.78
CA ASP A 184 -0.91 -12.24 0.58
C ASP A 184 -1.95 -11.12 0.76
N GLY A 185 -2.73 -10.79 -0.29
CA GLY A 185 -3.72 -9.73 -0.34
C GLY A 185 -3.14 -8.33 -0.40
N VAL A 186 -4.01 -7.32 -0.54
CA VAL A 186 -3.63 -5.90 -0.54
C VAL A 186 -4.61 -5.08 0.29
N PRO A 187 -4.69 -5.31 1.62
CA PRO A 187 -5.68 -4.62 2.44
C PRO A 187 -5.46 -3.10 2.43
N THR A 188 -6.54 -2.33 2.32
CA THR A 188 -6.47 -0.88 2.00
C THR A 188 -7.00 0.05 3.08
N SER A 189 -7.97 -0.38 3.88
CA SER A 189 -8.62 0.49 4.87
C SER A 189 -8.90 -0.25 6.16
N ILE A 190 -8.75 0.46 7.28
CA ILE A 190 -9.06 -0.04 8.61
C ILE A 190 -9.84 0.99 9.42
N VAL A 191 -10.87 0.55 10.13
CA VAL A 191 -11.65 1.39 11.04
C VAL A 191 -11.83 0.70 12.38
N ALA A 192 -11.86 1.48 13.46
CA ALA A 192 -12.25 0.99 14.78
C ALA A 192 -13.74 1.23 15.02
N GLU A 193 -14.47 0.19 15.42
CA GLU A 193 -15.89 0.26 15.78
C GLU A 193 -16.16 -0.80 16.88
N ASP A 194 -16.98 -0.44 17.87
CA ASP A 194 -17.46 -1.36 18.93
C ASP A 194 -16.36 -2.20 19.62
N GLY A 195 -15.21 -1.58 19.90
CA GLY A 195 -14.11 -2.24 20.61
C GLY A 195 -13.27 -3.20 19.74
N ALA A 196 -13.45 -3.17 18.42
CA ALA A 196 -12.73 -3.99 17.46
C ALA A 196 -12.26 -3.16 16.26
N LEU A 197 -11.41 -3.78 15.43
CA LEU A 197 -10.97 -3.24 14.15
C LEU A 197 -11.66 -4.00 13.02
N PHE A 198 -11.98 -3.29 11.95
CA PHE A 198 -12.47 -3.86 10.71
C PHE A 198 -11.55 -3.46 9.57
N ALA A 199 -10.97 -4.44 8.88
CA ALA A 199 -10.05 -4.23 7.77
C ALA A 199 -10.67 -4.71 6.45
N VAL A 200 -10.52 -3.89 5.41
CA VAL A 200 -10.97 -4.19 4.05
C VAL A 200 -9.81 -4.74 3.24
N GLU A 201 -10.06 -5.88 2.61
CA GLU A 201 -9.18 -6.53 1.65
C GLU A 201 -9.88 -6.52 0.29
N PRO A 202 -9.57 -5.55 -0.59
CA PRO A 202 -10.31 -5.35 -1.84
C PRO A 202 -10.08 -6.47 -2.84
N ASN A 203 -8.90 -7.10 -2.85
CA ASN A 203 -8.53 -8.01 -3.93
C ASN A 203 -9.36 -9.30 -3.90
N HIS A 204 -9.69 -9.81 -2.72
CA HIS A 204 -10.61 -10.94 -2.51
C HIS A 204 -12.02 -10.49 -2.12
N ALA A 205 -12.30 -9.18 -2.09
CA ALA A 205 -13.59 -8.60 -1.72
C ALA A 205 -14.03 -8.93 -0.28
N GLN A 206 -13.10 -8.89 0.68
CA GLN A 206 -13.33 -9.37 2.04
C GLN A 206 -13.25 -8.27 3.08
N VAL A 207 -13.99 -8.47 4.19
CA VAL A 207 -13.89 -7.63 5.39
C VAL A 207 -13.62 -8.52 6.60
N PHE A 208 -12.52 -8.23 7.29
CA PHE A 208 -12.09 -8.94 8.48
C PHE A 208 -12.40 -8.14 9.74
N HIS A 209 -12.93 -8.79 10.77
CA HIS A 209 -13.08 -8.24 12.11
C HIS A 209 -11.97 -8.78 13.01
N ILE A 210 -11.25 -7.88 13.66
CA ILE A 210 -10.00 -8.14 14.36
C ILE A 210 -10.13 -7.56 15.77
N LYS A 211 -10.00 -8.41 16.79
CA LYS A 211 -9.99 -7.97 18.19
C LYS A 211 -8.60 -7.48 18.59
N ALA A 212 -8.53 -6.67 19.65
CA ALA A 212 -7.27 -6.17 20.20
C ALA A 212 -6.31 -7.29 20.70
N ASP A 213 -6.83 -8.49 20.99
CA ASP A 213 -6.04 -9.68 21.35
C ASP A 213 -5.51 -10.46 20.13
N GLY A 214 -5.83 -10.01 18.92
CA GLY A 214 -5.42 -10.64 17.67
C GLY A 214 -6.39 -11.66 17.10
N ALA A 215 -7.52 -11.95 17.78
CA ALA A 215 -8.51 -12.85 17.22
C ALA A 215 -9.17 -12.25 15.98
N THR A 216 -8.98 -12.92 14.84
CA THR A 216 -9.42 -12.47 13.52
C THR A 216 -10.47 -13.40 12.95
N LYS A 217 -11.53 -12.81 12.38
CA LYS A 217 -12.61 -13.53 11.71
C LYS A 217 -12.99 -12.83 10.41
N LEU A 218 -13.30 -13.60 9.37
CA LEU A 218 -13.99 -13.07 8.21
C LEU A 218 -15.40 -12.63 8.63
N THR A 219 -15.76 -11.39 8.32
CA THR A 219 -17.10 -10.83 8.60
C THR A 219 -17.99 -10.92 7.37
N TYR A 220 -17.45 -10.54 6.22
CA TYR A 220 -18.16 -10.59 4.95
C TYR A 220 -17.21 -10.95 3.81
N ASP A 221 -17.71 -11.76 2.90
CA ASP A 221 -17.13 -12.03 1.58
C ASP A 221 -18.11 -11.48 0.54
N PHE A 222 -17.74 -10.36 -0.06
CA PHE A 222 -18.56 -9.68 -1.07
C PHE A 222 -18.39 -10.28 -2.47
N SER A 223 -17.46 -11.22 -2.67
CA SER A 223 -17.36 -11.92 -3.93
C SER A 223 -18.71 -12.59 -4.26
N TYR A 224 -19.49 -13.03 -3.26
CA TYR A 224 -20.86 -13.51 -3.41
C TYR A 224 -21.88 -12.63 -2.66
N PRO A 225 -23.05 -12.30 -3.24
CA PRO A 225 -23.51 -12.65 -4.59
C PRO A 225 -23.07 -11.66 -5.68
N PHE A 226 -22.27 -10.64 -5.34
CA PHE A 226 -22.10 -9.48 -6.21
C PHE A 226 -21.18 -9.73 -7.40
N ALA A 227 -20.20 -10.64 -7.27
CA ALA A 227 -19.13 -10.91 -8.23
C ALA A 227 -18.35 -9.64 -8.66
N ASP A 228 -17.02 -9.70 -8.69
CA ASP A 228 -16.16 -8.60 -9.18
C ASP A 228 -16.37 -7.23 -8.48
N VAL A 229 -16.60 -7.23 -7.17
CA VAL A 229 -16.64 -6.00 -6.36
C VAL A 229 -15.33 -5.82 -5.60
N THR A 230 -14.80 -4.60 -5.60
CA THR A 230 -13.52 -4.25 -4.98
C THR A 230 -13.71 -3.10 -3.98
N PRO A 231 -14.39 -3.34 -2.85
CA PRO A 231 -14.54 -2.30 -1.82
C PRO A 231 -13.16 -1.93 -1.28
N THR A 232 -12.83 -0.64 -1.25
CA THR A 232 -11.48 -0.17 -0.87
C THR A 232 -11.45 0.65 0.41
N SER A 233 -12.62 1.04 0.93
CA SER A 233 -12.77 1.89 2.10
C SER A 233 -13.90 1.39 2.96
N ILE A 234 -13.82 1.61 4.27
CA ILE A 234 -14.88 1.26 5.21
C ILE A 234 -15.15 2.42 6.16
N ALA A 235 -16.42 2.61 6.50
CA ALA A 235 -16.82 3.52 7.56
C ALA A 235 -18.01 2.95 8.33
N PHE A 236 -18.13 3.35 9.60
CA PHE A 236 -19.31 3.08 10.41
C PHE A 236 -20.02 4.37 10.78
N ARG A 237 -21.35 4.32 10.79
CA ARG A 237 -22.19 5.39 11.33
C ARG A 237 -23.51 4.83 11.84
N GLU A 238 -23.83 5.15 13.08
CA GLU A 238 -25.11 4.80 13.71
C GLU A 238 -25.39 3.28 13.62
N GLY A 239 -24.35 2.46 13.82
CA GLY A 239 -24.41 1.00 13.73
C GLY A 239 -24.47 0.43 12.31
N ASN A 240 -24.41 1.27 11.27
CA ASN A 240 -24.38 0.84 9.87
C ASN A 240 -22.95 0.85 9.35
N MET A 241 -22.59 -0.22 8.63
CA MET A 241 -21.34 -0.36 7.90
C MET A 241 -21.51 0.15 6.47
N TYR A 242 -20.55 0.94 5.99
CA TYR A 242 -20.47 1.47 4.63
C TYR A 242 -19.18 1.00 3.99
N LEU A 243 -19.28 0.48 2.76
CA LEU A 243 -18.20 -0.06 1.95
C LEU A 243 -18.32 0.46 0.52
#